data_AF-A0A3D4YBK0-F1
#
_entry.id   AF-A0A3D4YBK0-F1
#
_cell.length_a   1.000
_cell.length_b   1.000
_cell.length_c   1.000
_cell.angle_alpha   90.00
_cell.angle_beta   90.00
_cell.angle_gamma   90.00
#
_symmetry.space_group_name_H-M   'P 1'
#
loop_
_entity.id
_entity.type
_entity.pdbx_description
1 polymer ?
#
loop_
_entity_poly.entity_id
_entity_poly.type
_entity_poly.pdbx_seq_one_letter_code
_entity_poly.pdbx_strand_id
1 'polypeptide(L)' 'MFRGLNAINIDPKGRVAIPARYRDRLAQDAADQIVLTIDTEQRCLLLYP' A
#
# COMPACT_ATOMS: atom_id res chain seq x y z
N MET A 1 -3.90 -7.59 -9.99
CA MET A 1 -3.07 -8.23 -8.94
C MET A 1 -1.99 -7.25 -8.51
N PHE A 2 -1.80 -7.04 -7.20
CA PHE A 2 -0.70 -6.23 -6.67
C PHE A 2 0.58 -7.06 -6.66
N ARG A 3 1.55 -6.72 -7.51
CA ARG A 3 2.81 -7.48 -7.63
C ARG A 3 3.97 -6.57 -8.01
N GLY A 4 5.15 -6.94 -7.50
CA GLY A 4 6.43 -6.34 -7.85
C GLY A 4 7.02 -5.52 -6.70
N LEU A 5 8.34 -5.34 -6.75
CA LEU A 5 9.11 -4.57 -5.77
C LEU A 5 9.11 -3.09 -6.17
N ASN A 6 8.83 -2.20 -5.22
CA ASN A 6 8.92 -0.75 -5.42
C ASN A 6 9.68 -0.16 -4.25
N ALA A 7 10.85 0.42 -4.51
CA ALA A 7 11.55 1.21 -3.51
C ALA A 7 10.84 2.56 -3.38
N ILE A 8 10.35 2.86 -2.18
CA ILE A 8 9.64 4.10 -1.86
C ILE A 8 10.18 4.64 -0.53
N ASN A 9 10.23 5.96 -0.42
CA ASN A 9 10.62 6.64 0.81
C ASN A 9 9.39 6.96 1.64
N ILE A 10 9.57 6.98 2.96
CA ILE A 10 8.59 7.48 3.92
C ILE A 10 8.92 8.95 4.17
N ASP A 11 7.93 9.83 4.02
CA ASP A 11 8.12 11.24 4.34
C ASP A 11 8.21 11.47 5.87
N PRO A 12 8.65 12.64 6.35
CA PRO A 12 8.76 12.92 7.78
C PRO A 12 7.44 12.81 8.56
N LYS A 13 6.29 12.74 7.88
CA LYS A 13 4.95 12.59 8.47
C LYS A 13 4.45 11.15 8.41
N GLY A 14 5.29 10.20 8.02
CA GLY A 14 4.93 8.79 7.94
C GLY A 14 4.09 8.43 6.70
N ARG A 15 4.01 9.30 5.69
CA ARG A 15 3.22 9.03 4.48
C ARG A 15 4.05 8.29 3.45
N VAL A 16 3.37 7.48 2.66
CA VAL A 16 3.95 6.70 1.57
C VAL A 16 3.18 7.00 0.29
N ALA A 17 3.89 7.31 -0.78
CA ALA A 17 3.26 7.51 -2.08
C ALA A 17 2.89 6.15 -2.71
N ILE A 18 1.61 5.94 -3.00
CA ILE A 18 1.15 4.76 -3.74
C ILE A 18 1.65 4.87 -5.20
N PRO A 19 2.40 3.87 -5.71
CA PRO A 19 2.83 3.83 -7.10
C PRO A 19 1.66 3.95 -8.07
N ALA A 20 1.81 4.77 -9.12
CA ALA A 20 0.73 5.08 -10.05
C ALA A 20 0.04 3.85 -10.65
N ARG A 21 0.80 2.79 -10.95
CA ARG A 21 0.30 1.52 -11.51
C ARG A 21 -0.74 0.78 -10.65
N TYR A 22 -0.89 1.14 -9.38
CA TYR A 22 -1.84 0.52 -8.46
C TYR A 22 -3.09 1.36 -8.22
N ARG A 23 -3.09 2.65 -8.57
CA ARG A 23 -4.17 3.59 -8.23
C ARG A 23 -5.49 3.22 -8.89
N ASP A 24 -5.48 3.00 -10.20
CA ASP A 24 -6.70 2.63 -10.94
C ASP A 24 -7.34 1.36 -10.39
N ARG A 25 -6.50 0.41 -9.97
CA ARG A 25 -6.97 -0.85 -9.39
C ARG A 25 -7.53 -0.67 -7.99
N LEU A 26 -6.94 0.17 -7.15
CA LEU A 26 -7.47 0.48 -5.81
C LEU A 26 -8.80 1.23 -5.89
N ALA A 27 -8.94 2.15 -6.84
CA ALA A 27 -10.20 2.84 -7.10
C ALA A 27 -11.32 1.84 -7.47
N GLN A 28 -11.01 0.87 -8.33
CA GLN A 28 -11.96 -0.16 -8.77
C GLN A 28 -12.30 -1.19 -7.68
N ASP A 29 -11.28 -1.70 -6.98
CA ASP A 29 -11.43 -2.82 -6.04
C ASP A 29 -11.94 -2.34 -4.65
N ALA A 30 -11.68 -1.08 -4.28
CA ALA A 30 -11.92 -0.59 -2.91
C ALA A 30 -12.36 0.88 -2.80
N ALA A 31 -12.76 1.54 -3.90
CA ALA A 31 -13.20 2.95 -3.89
C ALA A 31 -12.19 3.88 -3.20
N ASP A 32 -10.90 3.68 -3.48
CA ASP A 32 -9.76 4.42 -2.90
C ASP A 32 -9.62 4.30 -1.37
N GLN A 33 -10.30 3.33 -0.75
CA GLN A 33 -10.10 2.95 0.64
C GLN A 33 -9.07 1.84 0.75
N ILE A 34 -8.40 1.79 1.90
CA ILE A 34 -7.38 0.79 2.21
C ILE A 34 -7.39 0.48 3.70
N VAL A 35 -7.01 -0.74 4.04
CA VAL A 35 -6.74 -1.17 5.41
C VAL A 35 -5.24 -1.38 5.59
N LEU A 36 -4.67 -0.75 6.60
CA LEU A 36 -3.28 -0.92 7.01
C LEU A 36 -3.24 -1.64 8.36
N THR A 37 -2.51 -2.74 8.44
CA THR A 37 -2.34 -3.52 9.68
C THR A 37 -0.90 -4.00 9.83
N ILE A 38 -0.56 -4.46 11.03
CA ILE A 38 0.70 -5.16 11.29
C ILE A 38 0.62 -6.60 10.77
N ASP A 39 1.74 -7.10 10.26
CA ASP A 39 1.94 -8.54 10.12
C ASP A 39 2.29 -9.14 11.49
N THR A 40 1.73 -10.31 11.82
CA THR A 40 1.97 -11.00 13.09
C THR A 40 3.14 -11.98 13.04
N GLU A 41 3.63 -12.33 11.85
CA GLU A 41 4.71 -13.27 11.61
C GLU A 41 6.02 -12.57 11.21
N GLN A 42 5.92 -11.46 10.46
CA GLN A 42 7.07 -10.69 9.99
C GLN A 42 7.05 -9.25 10.50
N ARG A 43 8.21 -8.61 10.59
CA ARG A 43 8.32 -7.20 10.97
C ARG A 43 8.03 -6.30 9.76
N CYS A 44 6.78 -6.29 9.32
CA CYS A 44 6.31 -5.45 8.23
C CYS A 44 4.86 -5.00 8.45
N LEU A 45 4.37 -4.15 7.54
CA LEU A 45 2.98 -3.75 7.48
C LEU A 45 2.31 -4.44 6.29
N LEU A 46 1.07 -4.84 6.48
CA LEU A 46 0.20 -5.38 5.45
C LEU A 46 -0.78 -4.30 5.03
N LEU A 47 -0.95 -4.16 3.72
CA LEU A 47 -1.88 -3.21 3.12
C LEU A 47 -2.83 -3.96 2.19
N TYR A 48 -4.12 -3.81 2.45
CA TYR A 48 -5.20 -4.44 1.69
C TYR A 48 -6.08 -3.37 1.04
N PRO A 49 -6.60 -3.62 -0.17
CA PRO A 49 -7.74 -2.87 -0.70
C PRO A 49 -8.92 -3.01 0.24
#